data_AF-A0A9W4S793-F1
#
_entry.id   AF-A0A9W4S793-F1
#
_cell.length_a   1.000
_cell.length_b   1.000
_cell.length_c   1.000
_cell.angle_alpha   90.00
_cell.angle_beta   90.00
_cell.angle_gamma   90.00
#
_symmetry.space_group_name_H-M   'P 1'
#
loop_
_entity.id
_entity.type
_entity.pdbx_description
1 polymer ?
#
loop_
_entity_poly.entity_id
_entity_poly.type
_entity_poly.pdbx_seq_one_letter_code
_entity_poly.pdbx_strand_id
1 'polypeptide(L)'
;MDSNGFVKDDADAKQQFIFLQMPASKEEQEVMGQLYRGWLHYWNHESREDYHRGMPGARRFYDFDDMVSYDMFGNTVRGSFKEHYDSVFPYWNDGQMEYKDIEITALSEEYAYSTMIQHTWGTAGGVPFDTAFRRTGIARKNSEGQ
;
A
#
# COMPACT_ATOMS: atom_id res chain seq x y z
N MET A 1 -5.63 3.69 -16.14
CA MET A 1 -6.36 2.45 -15.79
C MET A 1 -6.35 1.52 -16.99
N ASP A 2 -6.10 0.23 -16.82
CA ASP A 2 -6.08 -0.74 -17.92
C ASP A 2 -7.47 -1.31 -18.24
N SER A 3 -7.56 -2.20 -19.23
CA SER A 3 -8.82 -2.83 -19.66
C SER A 3 -9.51 -3.66 -18.58
N ASN A 4 -8.78 -4.02 -17.53
CA ASN A 4 -9.27 -4.84 -16.42
C ASN A 4 -9.64 -4.00 -15.19
N GLY A 5 -9.43 -2.68 -15.25
CA GLY A 5 -9.75 -1.75 -14.17
C GLY A 5 -8.61 -1.49 -13.20
N PHE A 6 -7.38 -1.92 -13.51
CA PHE A 6 -6.22 -1.72 -12.63
C PHE A 6 -5.51 -0.40 -12.88
N VAL A 7 -4.97 0.17 -11.81
CA VAL A 7 -4.13 1.37 -11.82
C VAL A 7 -2.71 0.98 -11.44
N LYS A 8 -1.81 1.15 -12.42
CA LYS A 8 -0.43 0.67 -12.41
C LYS A 8 0.58 1.69 -11.92
N ASP A 9 0.22 2.96 -11.91
CA ASP A 9 1.17 4.04 -11.70
C ASP A 9 0.52 5.22 -10.96
N ASP A 10 1.30 5.94 -10.16
CA ASP A 10 0.85 7.10 -9.43
C ASP A 10 0.52 8.30 -10.35
N ALA A 11 1.08 8.33 -11.56
CA ALA A 11 0.74 9.31 -12.60
C ALA A 11 -0.68 9.10 -13.15
N ASP A 12 -1.15 7.86 -13.19
CA ASP A 12 -2.47 7.46 -13.72
C ASP A 12 -3.58 7.54 -12.67
N ALA A 13 -3.23 7.74 -11.40
CA ALA A 13 -4.16 7.73 -10.28
C ALA A 13 -5.18 8.88 -10.31
N LYS A 14 -5.01 9.89 -11.18
CA LYS A 14 -6.06 10.91 -11.42
C LYS A 14 -7.39 10.30 -11.87
N GLN A 15 -7.36 9.15 -12.55
CA GLN A 15 -8.58 8.43 -12.96
C GLN A 15 -9.30 7.72 -11.77
N GLN A 16 -8.62 7.49 -10.64
CA GLN A 16 -9.26 6.86 -9.46
C GLN A 16 -10.26 7.78 -8.78
N PHE A 17 -10.03 9.11 -8.80
CA PHE A 17 -11.01 10.08 -8.32
C PHE A 17 -12.29 10.11 -9.17
N ILE A 18 -12.21 9.70 -10.43
CA ILE A 18 -13.37 9.56 -11.32
C ILE A 18 -14.10 8.24 -11.04
N PHE A 19 -13.36 7.17 -10.72
CA PHE A 19 -13.92 5.85 -10.38
C PHE A 19 -14.68 5.82 -9.05
N LEU A 20 -14.25 6.60 -8.05
CA LEU A 20 -14.86 6.65 -6.71
C LEU A 20 -16.28 7.27 -6.67
N GLN A 21 -16.76 7.87 -7.76
CA GLN A 21 -18.12 8.42 -7.97
C GLN A 21 -18.72 9.31 -6.84
N MET A 22 -17.93 9.81 -5.89
CA MET A 22 -18.34 10.70 -4.81
C MET A 22 -17.37 11.88 -4.70
N PRO A 23 -17.83 13.07 -4.25
CA PRO A 23 -16.91 14.13 -3.85
C PRO A 23 -16.14 13.67 -2.61
N ALA A 24 -14.90 13.21 -2.82
CA ALA A 24 -14.04 12.70 -1.76
C ALA A 24 -13.78 13.79 -0.70
N SER A 25 -13.85 13.42 0.57
CA SER A 25 -13.45 14.30 1.68
C SER A 25 -11.96 14.67 1.56
N LYS A 26 -11.53 15.70 2.29
CA LYS A 26 -10.11 16.06 2.35
C LYS A 26 -9.26 14.87 2.82
N GLU A 27 -9.72 14.16 3.84
CA GLU A 27 -9.05 13.01 4.45
C GLU A 27 -8.95 11.83 3.47
N GLU A 28 -10.01 11.57 2.70
CA GLU A 28 -9.99 10.52 1.67
C GLU A 28 -8.99 10.85 0.55
N GLN A 29 -8.90 12.13 0.16
CA GLN A 29 -7.91 12.60 -0.81
C GLN A 29 -6.48 12.49 -0.27
N GLU A 30 -6.27 12.79 1.01
CA GLU A 30 -4.98 12.64 1.69
C GLU A 30 -4.55 11.17 1.71
N VAL A 31 -5.42 10.24 2.09
CA VAL A 31 -5.10 8.81 2.10
C VAL A 31 -4.80 8.31 0.68
N MET A 32 -5.58 8.72 -0.32
CA MET A 32 -5.29 8.38 -1.71
C MET A 32 -3.92 8.90 -2.15
N GLY A 33 -3.62 10.17 -1.85
CA GLY A 33 -2.40 10.85 -2.28
C GLY A 33 -1.15 10.38 -1.56
N GLN A 34 -1.20 10.26 -0.24
CA GLN A 34 -0.04 9.99 0.60
C GLN A 34 0.22 8.50 0.73
N LEU A 35 -0.83 7.69 0.95
CA LEU A 35 -0.68 6.25 1.17
C LEU A 35 -0.68 5.46 -0.13
N TYR A 36 -1.76 5.52 -0.91
CA TYR A 36 -1.91 4.59 -2.05
C TYR A 36 -1.10 4.97 -3.28
N ARG A 37 -1.11 6.24 -3.66
CA ARG A 37 -0.19 6.73 -4.70
C ARG A 37 1.26 6.63 -4.24
N GLY A 38 1.53 6.90 -2.96
CA GLY A 38 2.84 6.70 -2.36
C GLY A 38 3.34 5.26 -2.48
N TRP A 39 2.50 4.28 -2.18
CA TRP A 39 2.83 2.86 -2.32
C TRP A 39 3.07 2.43 -3.76
N LEU A 40 2.19 2.83 -4.69
CA LEU A 40 2.39 2.54 -6.12
C LEU A 40 3.72 3.11 -6.60
N HIS A 41 4.00 4.37 -6.26
CA HIS A 41 5.24 5.03 -6.64
C HIS A 41 6.46 4.30 -6.07
N TYR A 42 6.46 4.06 -4.76
CA TYR A 42 7.56 3.38 -4.10
C TYR A 42 7.82 2.00 -4.70
N TRP A 43 6.77 1.18 -4.80
CA TRP A 43 6.94 -0.22 -5.17
C TRP A 43 7.40 -0.36 -6.61
N ASN A 44 6.81 0.42 -7.53
CA ASN A 44 7.06 0.27 -8.96
C ASN A 44 8.32 1.00 -9.45
N HIS A 45 8.80 2.01 -8.70
CA HIS A 45 9.91 2.86 -9.16
C HIS A 45 11.11 2.92 -8.20
N GLU A 46 10.89 2.82 -6.87
CA GLU A 46 11.95 3.08 -5.88
C GLU A 46 12.47 1.80 -5.20
N SER A 47 11.63 0.78 -5.03
CA SER A 47 11.85 -0.37 -4.14
C SER A 47 13.13 -1.16 -4.43
N ARG A 48 13.44 -1.36 -5.72
CA ARG A 48 14.60 -2.14 -6.16
C ARG A 48 15.92 -1.46 -5.81
N GLU A 49 16.00 -0.15 -5.97
CA GLU A 49 17.19 0.63 -5.57
C GLU A 49 17.29 0.73 -4.05
N ASP A 50 16.14 0.93 -3.38
CA ASP A 50 16.06 1.13 -1.94
C ASP A 50 16.36 -0.13 -1.12
N TYR A 51 16.16 -1.31 -1.70
CA TYR A 51 16.49 -2.62 -1.12
C TYR A 51 17.90 -2.71 -0.57
N HIS A 52 18.90 -2.22 -1.31
CA HIS A 52 20.30 -2.30 -0.89
C HIS A 52 20.61 -1.51 0.40
N ARG A 53 19.67 -0.67 0.86
CA ARG A 53 19.75 0.12 2.09
C ARG A 53 18.80 -0.38 3.18
N GLY A 54 18.18 -1.54 3.01
CA GLY A 54 17.21 -2.10 3.94
C GLY A 54 15.82 -1.45 3.83
N MET A 55 15.44 -0.99 2.63
CA MET A 55 14.11 -0.46 2.29
C MET A 55 13.59 0.65 3.22
N PRO A 56 14.40 1.67 3.58
CA PRO A 56 13.96 2.77 4.44
C PRO A 56 12.78 3.56 3.85
N GLY A 57 12.62 3.58 2.53
CA GLY A 57 11.51 4.25 1.87
C GLY A 57 10.16 3.63 2.22
N ALA A 58 10.02 2.30 2.22
CA ALA A 58 8.74 1.67 2.54
C ALA A 58 8.35 1.82 4.02
N ARG A 59 9.32 2.07 4.91
CA ARG A 59 9.07 2.26 6.34
C ARG A 59 8.14 3.45 6.64
N ARG A 60 8.08 4.45 5.75
CA ARG A 60 7.24 5.65 5.93
C ARG A 60 5.73 5.37 5.95
N PHE A 61 5.31 4.20 5.47
CA PHE A 61 3.90 3.84 5.38
C PHE A 61 3.39 3.03 6.58
N TYR A 62 4.23 2.78 7.58
CA TYR A 62 3.90 1.94 8.71
C TYR A 62 4.15 2.65 10.03
N ASP A 63 3.17 2.58 10.92
CA ASP A 63 3.35 2.81 12.35
C ASP A 63 3.76 1.47 12.99
N PHE A 64 5.08 1.22 13.06
CA PHE A 64 5.60 -0.09 13.50
C PHE A 64 5.16 -0.49 14.92
N ASP A 65 4.93 0.49 15.79
CA ASP A 65 4.56 0.24 17.18
C ASP A 65 3.10 -0.23 17.28
N ASP A 66 2.22 0.36 16.46
CA ASP A 66 0.78 0.11 16.51
C ASP A 66 0.24 -0.82 15.40
N MET A 67 1.07 -1.16 14.40
CA MET A 67 0.67 -1.98 13.25
C MET A 67 0.28 -3.40 13.66
N VAL A 68 -0.84 -3.85 13.11
CA VAL A 68 -1.30 -5.23 13.15
C VAL A 68 -1.53 -5.66 11.72
N SER A 69 -1.02 -6.83 11.34
CA SER A 69 -1.29 -7.42 10.03
C SER A 69 -1.97 -8.78 10.17
N TYR A 70 -2.87 -9.05 9.23
CA TYR A 70 -3.36 -10.38 8.95
C TYR A 70 -3.31 -10.58 7.45
N ASP A 71 -2.59 -11.59 7.02
CA ASP A 71 -2.44 -11.93 5.61
C ASP A 71 -2.42 -13.45 5.43
N MET A 72 -2.09 -13.89 4.20
CA MET A 72 -2.03 -15.30 3.84
C MET A 72 -0.98 -16.11 4.63
N PHE A 73 -0.04 -15.46 5.31
CA PHE A 73 1.00 -16.06 6.14
C PHE A 73 0.67 -16.06 7.63
N GLY A 74 -0.43 -15.42 8.03
CA GLY A 74 -0.95 -15.45 9.40
C GLY A 74 -1.14 -14.06 10.00
N ASN A 75 -1.08 -14.00 11.33
CA ASN A 75 -1.28 -12.77 12.09
C ASN A 75 0.05 -12.27 12.63
N THR A 76 0.36 -10.99 12.42
CA THR A 76 1.41 -10.29 13.16
C THR A 76 0.76 -9.37 14.18
N VAL A 77 1.01 -9.68 15.45
CA VAL A 77 0.48 -8.89 16.57
C VAL A 77 1.22 -7.55 16.71
N ARG A 78 0.57 -6.61 17.40
CA ARG A 78 1.12 -5.29 17.72
C ARG A 78 2.49 -5.41 18.40
N GLY A 79 3.43 -4.56 18.00
CA GLY A 79 4.81 -4.57 18.50
C GLY A 79 5.74 -5.60 17.83
N SER A 80 5.22 -6.53 17.01
CA SER A 80 6.03 -7.53 16.29
C SER A 80 6.16 -7.25 14.79
N PHE A 81 5.45 -6.25 14.26
CA PHE A 81 5.40 -5.99 12.81
C PHE A 81 6.74 -5.60 12.21
N LYS A 82 7.59 -4.88 12.96
CA LYS A 82 8.91 -4.47 12.46
C LYS A 82 9.82 -5.66 12.15
N GLU A 83 9.87 -6.65 13.03
CA GLU A 83 10.68 -7.86 12.82
C GLU A 83 10.16 -8.66 11.62
N HIS A 84 8.84 -8.82 11.52
CA HIS A 84 8.21 -9.44 10.36
C HIS A 84 8.57 -8.70 9.06
N TYR A 85 8.43 -7.37 9.03
CA TYR A 85 8.81 -6.52 7.90
C TYR A 85 10.28 -6.73 7.50
N ASP A 86 11.22 -6.58 8.43
CA ASP A 86 12.65 -6.70 8.14
C ASP A 86 13.02 -8.11 7.63
N SER A 87 12.25 -9.14 8.01
CA SER A 87 12.45 -10.52 7.54
C SER A 87 11.86 -10.82 6.16
N VAL A 88 10.71 -10.21 5.80
CA VAL A 88 9.95 -10.57 4.59
C VAL A 88 10.16 -9.58 3.45
N PHE A 89 10.05 -8.28 3.73
CA PHE A 89 10.01 -7.24 2.69
C PHE A 89 11.19 -7.26 1.72
N PRO A 90 12.44 -7.51 2.16
CA PRO A 90 13.58 -7.58 1.26
C PRO A 90 13.45 -8.61 0.14
N TYR A 91 12.65 -9.66 0.32
CA TYR A 91 12.41 -10.69 -0.71
C TYR A 91 11.48 -10.23 -1.83
N TRP A 92 10.71 -9.17 -1.63
CA TRP A 92 9.69 -8.70 -2.59
C TRP A 92 10.10 -7.43 -3.34
N ASN A 93 11.38 -7.05 -3.26
CA ASN A 93 11.93 -5.82 -3.81
C ASN A 93 11.90 -5.71 -5.35
N ASP A 94 11.79 -6.84 -6.06
CA ASP A 94 11.60 -6.86 -7.52
C ASP A 94 10.13 -7.10 -7.90
N GLY A 95 9.23 -6.79 -6.96
CA GLY A 95 7.80 -6.81 -7.20
C GLY A 95 7.35 -5.55 -7.94
N GLN A 96 6.19 -5.67 -8.56
CA GLN A 96 5.35 -4.57 -9.05
C GLN A 96 3.98 -4.68 -8.39
N MET A 97 3.26 -3.58 -8.34
CA MET A 97 1.97 -3.47 -7.68
C MET A 97 0.98 -2.67 -8.51
N GLU A 98 -0.28 -3.08 -8.47
CA GLU A 98 -1.41 -2.31 -8.98
C GLU A 98 -2.64 -2.48 -8.09
N TYR A 99 -3.53 -1.49 -8.16
CA TYR A 99 -4.79 -1.50 -7.42
C TYR A 99 -6.00 -1.48 -8.34
N LYS A 100 -7.07 -2.11 -7.90
CA LYS A 100 -8.39 -2.07 -8.52
C LYS A 100 -9.48 -1.96 -7.45
N ASP A 101 -10.58 -1.31 -7.80
CA ASP A 101 -11.77 -1.16 -6.95
C ASP A 101 -11.42 -0.60 -5.57
N ILE A 102 -10.59 0.45 -5.55
CA ILE A 102 -10.21 1.11 -4.31
C ILE A 102 -11.40 1.92 -3.78
N GLU A 103 -11.75 1.67 -2.53
CA GLU A 103 -12.73 2.41 -1.76
C GLU A 103 -12.04 2.94 -0.50
N ILE A 104 -12.29 4.20 -0.18
CA ILE A 104 -11.76 4.87 1.02
C ILE A 104 -12.93 5.56 1.69
N THR A 105 -12.99 5.46 3.01
CA THR A 105 -14.00 6.11 3.83
C THR A 105 -13.33 6.78 5.01
N ALA A 106 -13.43 8.10 5.11
CA ALA A 106 -13.00 8.82 6.29
C ALA A 106 -13.84 8.39 7.51
N LEU A 107 -13.18 8.04 8.60
CA LEU A 107 -13.81 7.68 9.88
C LEU A 107 -13.78 8.86 10.86
N SER A 108 -12.74 9.69 10.77
CA SER A 108 -12.56 10.95 11.47
C SER A 108 -11.50 11.79 10.74
N GLU A 109 -11.11 12.94 11.29
CA GLU A 109 -10.00 13.76 10.78
C GLU A 109 -8.64 13.03 10.77
N GLU A 110 -8.51 11.98 11.59
CA GLU A 110 -7.26 11.23 11.81
C GLU A 110 -7.29 9.81 11.26
N TYR A 111 -8.46 9.23 11.00
CA TYR A 111 -8.59 7.81 10.64
C TYR A 111 -9.40 7.62 9.37
N ALA A 112 -8.98 6.64 8.56
CA ALA A 112 -9.73 6.20 7.38
C ALA A 112 -9.74 4.69 7.25
N TYR A 113 -10.88 4.15 6.81
CA TYR A 113 -10.99 2.77 6.36
C TYR A 113 -10.76 2.72 4.85
N SER A 114 -10.25 1.59 4.37
CA SER A 114 -10.05 1.36 2.95
C SER A 114 -10.09 -0.11 2.57
N THR A 115 -10.56 -0.39 1.36
CA THR A 115 -10.63 -1.73 0.77
C THR A 115 -10.33 -1.67 -0.73
N MET A 116 -9.60 -2.66 -1.25
CA MET A 116 -9.24 -2.74 -2.67
C MET A 116 -8.82 -4.15 -3.07
N ILE A 117 -8.81 -4.43 -4.36
CA ILE A 117 -7.99 -5.51 -4.92
C ILE A 117 -6.58 -4.98 -5.12
N GLN A 118 -5.61 -5.62 -4.47
CA GLN A 118 -4.19 -5.41 -4.71
C GLN A 118 -3.68 -6.59 -5.52
N HIS A 119 -3.04 -6.30 -6.65
CA HIS A 119 -2.34 -7.29 -7.45
C HIS A 119 -0.84 -6.98 -7.39
N THR A 120 -0.04 -8.00 -7.10
CA THR A 120 1.42 -7.92 -7.06
C THR A 120 2.03 -9.07 -7.82
N TRP A 121 3.03 -8.77 -8.65
CA TRP A 121 3.78 -9.77 -9.42
C TRP A 121 5.26 -9.41 -9.45
N GLY A 122 6.12 -10.38 -9.74
CA GLY A 122 7.56 -10.15 -9.81
C GLY A 122 8.36 -11.40 -9.50
N THR A 123 9.56 -11.22 -8.96
CA THR A 123 10.45 -12.33 -8.57
C THR A 123 10.88 -12.20 -7.12
N ALA A 124 10.60 -13.21 -6.30
CA ALA A 124 11.01 -13.28 -4.91
C ALA A 124 12.12 -14.33 -4.73
N GLY A 125 13.34 -13.89 -4.43
CA GLY A 125 14.49 -14.80 -4.27
C GLY A 125 14.78 -15.68 -5.50
N GLY A 126 14.42 -15.21 -6.70
CA GLY A 126 14.55 -15.96 -7.96
C GLY A 126 13.30 -16.76 -8.37
N VAL A 127 12.26 -16.81 -7.54
CA VAL A 127 11.00 -17.51 -7.85
C VAL A 127 9.94 -16.51 -8.33
N PRO A 128 9.30 -16.73 -9.49
CA PRO A 128 8.25 -15.85 -9.96
C PRO A 128 7.00 -15.96 -9.08
N PHE A 129 6.32 -14.83 -8.86
CA PHE A 129 5.02 -14.77 -8.23
C PHE A 129 4.09 -13.83 -9.00
N ASP A 130 2.79 -14.10 -8.90
CA ASP A 130 1.70 -13.33 -9.45
C ASP A 130 0.48 -13.64 -8.57
N THR A 131 0.02 -12.63 -7.82
CA THR A 131 -1.06 -12.83 -6.83
C THR A 131 -1.91 -11.59 -6.69
N ALA A 132 -3.23 -11.79 -6.67
CA ALA A 132 -4.21 -10.76 -6.38
C ALA A 132 -5.01 -11.14 -5.13
N PHE A 133 -5.15 -10.19 -4.21
CA PHE A 133 -5.91 -10.38 -2.98
C PHE A 133 -6.71 -9.12 -2.63
N ARG A 134 -7.79 -9.32 -1.89
CA ARG A 134 -8.55 -8.24 -1.27
C ARG A 134 -7.75 -7.73 -0.06
N ARG A 135 -7.34 -6.47 -0.10
CA ARG A 135 -6.62 -5.78 0.96
C ARG A 135 -7.57 -4.81 1.65
N THR A 136 -7.66 -4.93 2.97
CA THR A 136 -8.40 -3.99 3.83
C THR A 136 -7.45 -3.39 4.86
N GLY A 137 -7.64 -2.12 5.21
CA GLY A 137 -6.82 -1.50 6.24
C GLY A 137 -7.44 -0.25 6.84
N ILE A 138 -6.98 0.05 8.05
CA ILE A 138 -7.25 1.32 8.73
C ILE A 138 -5.95 2.11 8.67
N ALA A 139 -6.02 3.30 8.08
CA ALA A 139 -4.93 4.27 8.08
C ALA A 139 -5.15 5.25 9.23
N ARG A 140 -4.05 5.66 9.85
CA ARG A 140 -4.01 6.70 10.87
C ARG A 140 -3.04 7.78 10.42
N LYS A 141 -3.47 9.03 10.55
CA LYS A 141 -2.62 10.21 10.37
C LYS A 141 -1.65 10.33 11.53
N ASN A 142 -0.36 10.45 11.26
CA ASN A 142 0.65 10.66 12.29
C ASN A 142 0.62 12.11 12.83
N SER A 143 1.43 12.41 13.85
CA SER A 143 1.50 13.76 14.44
C SER A 143 1.99 14.84 13.49
N GLU A 144 2.59 14.46 12.35
CA GLU A 144 3.06 15.37 11.29
C GLU A 144 1.99 15.61 10.21
N GLY A 145 0.83 14.97 10.31
CA GLY A 145 -0.25 15.10 9.34
C GLY A 145 -0.13 14.18 8.12
N GLN A 146 0.73 13.16 8.19
CA GLN A 146 0.99 12.18 7.13
C GLN A 146 0.19 10.89 7.32
#